data_AF-A0A445LEH7-F1
#
_entry.id   AF-A0A445LEH7-F1
#
_cell.length_a   1.000
_cell.length_b   1.000
_cell.length_c   1.000
_cell.angle_alpha   90.00
_cell.angle_beta   90.00
_cell.angle_gamma   90.00
#
_symmetry.space_group_name_H-M   'P 1'
#
loop_
_entity.id
_entity.type
_entity.pdbx_description
1 polymer ?
#
loop_
_entity_poly.entity_id
_entity_poly.type
_entity_poly.pdbx_seq_one_letter_code
_entity_poly.pdbx_strand_id
1 'polypeptide(L)'
;MSLLQKGLCCVFDIRNHNNVSSLNLSITNYHAAKPLSKTTTYSPLQSLTRGKPRRRMLKPISAALPAPPPLDLTENNVKQVLDDARKELGQIFDTSVGMTGVVELADLDGPFVKISLSGRFWHKRSTVLARVANYLKQRIPEILEVDIEDEKQLDDSPENF
;
A
#
# COMPACT_ATOMS: atom_id res chain seq x y z
N MET A 1 7.08 17.96 41.07
CA MET A 1 7.40 16.70 40.36
C MET A 1 6.64 16.72 39.05
N SER A 2 7.31 17.10 37.97
CA SER A 2 6.65 17.44 36.70
C SER A 2 6.64 16.25 35.73
N LEU A 3 5.54 16.16 34.97
CA LEU A 3 5.33 15.16 33.92
C LEU A 3 6.47 15.11 32.90
N LEU A 4 6.77 13.91 32.40
CA LEU A 4 7.15 13.78 30.99
C LEU A 4 6.55 12.52 30.37
N GLN A 5 5.58 12.75 29.49
CA GLN A 5 4.83 11.79 28.72
C GLN A 5 5.64 11.39 27.49
N LYS A 6 5.98 10.10 27.33
CA LYS A 6 6.68 9.60 26.14
C LYS A 6 5.68 8.94 25.20
N GLY A 7 5.23 9.70 24.20
CA GLY A 7 4.41 9.18 23.11
C GLY A 7 5.18 8.16 22.28
N LEU A 8 4.52 7.05 21.94
CA LEU A 8 5.05 6.02 21.05
C LEU A 8 4.72 6.39 19.61
N CYS A 9 5.61 7.14 18.95
CA CYS A 9 5.41 7.56 17.56
C CYS A 9 5.78 6.40 16.61
N CYS A 10 4.77 5.68 16.12
CA CYS A 10 4.94 4.68 15.07
C CYS A 10 5.23 5.36 13.72
N VAL A 11 6.50 5.44 13.33
CA VAL A 11 6.89 5.94 11.99
C VAL A 11 6.56 4.86 10.95
N PHE A 12 5.72 5.20 9.98
CA PHE A 12 5.44 4.37 8.81
C PHE A 12 6.53 4.59 7.74
N ASP A 13 7.37 3.58 7.50
CA ASP A 13 8.33 3.60 6.39
C ASP A 13 7.62 3.36 5.04
N ILE A 14 7.49 4.43 4.25
CA ILE A 14 7.09 4.36 2.86
C ILE A 14 8.27 3.82 2.04
N ARG A 15 8.28 2.52 1.76
CA ARG A 15 9.25 1.92 0.83
C ARG A 15 8.94 2.34 -0.60
N ASN A 16 9.73 3.26 -1.12
CA ASN A 16 9.69 3.68 -2.51
C ASN A 16 11.09 3.60 -3.16
N HIS A 17 11.07 3.45 -4.48
CA HIS A 17 12.17 3.51 -5.44
C HIS A 17 13.18 2.35 -5.52
N ASN A 18 12.98 1.57 -6.59
CA ASN A 18 14.06 1.24 -7.52
C ASN A 18 14.98 2.46 -7.77
N ASN A 19 16.28 2.36 -7.46
CA ASN A 19 17.35 2.33 -8.46
C ASN A 19 18.71 2.07 -7.76
N VAL A 20 19.64 1.44 -8.47
CA VAL A 20 20.96 1.06 -7.94
C VAL A 20 21.96 2.20 -8.12
N SER A 21 22.36 2.83 -7.01
CA SER A 21 23.53 3.72 -6.96
C SER A 21 24.25 3.60 -5.62
N SER A 22 25.30 2.77 -5.59
CA SER A 22 26.18 2.61 -4.43
C SER A 22 27.08 3.83 -4.24
N LEU A 23 26.82 4.63 -3.22
CA LEU A 23 27.74 5.67 -2.76
C LEU A 23 28.16 5.38 -1.31
N ASN A 24 29.41 4.95 -1.16
CA ASN A 24 30.09 4.97 0.14
C ASN A 24 30.23 6.42 0.60
N LEU A 25 29.91 6.71 1.85
CA LEU A 25 30.44 7.88 2.54
C LEU A 25 30.96 7.51 3.92
N SER A 26 32.22 7.85 4.14
CA SER A 26 33.05 7.43 5.27
C SER A 26 32.74 8.21 6.54
N ILE A 27 32.59 7.49 7.67
CA ILE A 27 32.61 8.08 9.01
C ILE A 27 34.05 8.51 9.34
N THR A 28 34.24 9.73 9.81
CA THR A 28 35.55 10.28 10.19
C THR A 28 35.91 10.04 11.67
N ASN A 29 37.22 9.92 11.92
CA ASN A 29 37.82 9.43 13.17
C ASN A 29 37.97 10.49 14.29
N TYR A 30 38.02 10.03 15.55
CA TYR A 30 38.86 10.48 16.70
C TYR A 30 38.78 9.39 17.82
N HIS A 31 39.75 9.11 18.71
CA HIS A 31 41.22 9.26 18.72
C HIS A 31 41.82 8.36 19.85
N ALA A 32 42.67 7.35 19.55
CA ALA A 32 43.50 6.62 20.54
C ALA A 32 44.68 5.87 19.87
N ALA A 33 45.77 5.61 20.59
CA ALA A 33 47.08 5.28 19.98
C ALA A 33 47.56 3.81 20.09
N LYS A 34 48.25 3.36 19.02
CA LYS A 34 49.46 2.48 18.87
C LYS A 34 49.96 1.62 20.08
N PRO A 35 50.66 0.46 19.86
CA PRO A 35 51.59 0.22 18.73
C PRO A 35 51.76 -1.23 18.13
N LEU A 36 52.27 -1.25 16.89
CA LEU A 36 53.37 -2.10 16.36
C LEU A 36 53.30 -3.66 16.37
N SER A 37 53.24 -4.27 15.17
CA SER A 37 54.32 -5.17 14.67
C SER A 37 54.25 -5.45 13.16
N LYS A 38 55.44 -5.65 12.57
CA LYS A 38 55.82 -5.82 11.14
C LYS A 38 55.28 -7.16 10.59
N THR A 39 54.99 -7.40 9.30
CA THR A 39 55.96 -7.57 8.18
C THR A 39 55.30 -7.75 6.79
N THR A 40 55.97 -7.27 5.74
CA THR A 40 56.22 -7.86 4.41
C THR A 40 55.33 -9.02 3.89
N THR A 41 54.72 -8.86 2.71
CA THR A 41 55.13 -9.49 1.42
C THR A 41 54.21 -9.04 0.27
N TYR A 42 54.79 -8.59 -0.85
CA TYR A 42 54.07 -8.43 -2.13
C TYR A 42 54.19 -9.70 -2.95
N SER A 43 53.08 -10.20 -3.51
CA SER A 43 53.12 -11.17 -4.62
C SER A 43 51.89 -11.00 -5.54
N PRO A 44 52.01 -11.33 -6.84
CA PRO A 44 51.21 -10.68 -7.87
C PRO A 44 50.03 -11.51 -8.41
N LEU A 45 49.17 -10.81 -9.17
CA LEU A 45 48.06 -11.35 -9.97
C LEU A 45 48.38 -12.68 -10.66
N GLN A 46 47.57 -13.71 -10.40
CA GLN A 46 47.51 -14.93 -11.21
C GLN A 46 46.16 -15.00 -11.93
N SER A 47 46.22 -14.85 -13.25
CA SER A 47 45.07 -15.01 -14.15
C SER A 47 44.81 -16.49 -14.40
N LEU A 48 43.60 -16.97 -14.07
CA LEU A 48 43.16 -18.33 -14.37
C LEU A 48 41.82 -18.35 -15.14
N THR A 49 41.97 -18.49 -16.46
CA THR A 49 41.16 -19.37 -17.32
C THR A 49 39.62 -19.44 -17.15
N ARG A 50 38.93 -18.74 -18.06
CA ARG A 50 37.87 -19.29 -18.94
C ARG A 50 36.84 -20.26 -18.31
N GLY A 51 35.92 -19.72 -17.51
CA GLY A 51 34.60 -20.34 -17.27
C GLY A 51 33.50 -19.55 -17.99
N LYS A 52 32.83 -20.12 -19.00
CA LYS A 52 31.60 -19.52 -19.57
C LYS A 52 30.43 -19.84 -18.62
N PRO A 53 29.81 -18.87 -17.93
CA PRO A 53 28.61 -19.15 -17.16
C PRO A 53 27.48 -19.50 -18.13
N ARG A 54 27.07 -20.78 -18.14
CA ARG A 54 25.80 -21.20 -18.74
C ARG A 54 24.69 -20.49 -17.97
N ARG A 55 24.26 -19.32 -18.48
CA ARG A 55 23.05 -18.63 -18.00
C ARG A 55 21.87 -19.59 -18.19
N ARG A 56 21.50 -20.30 -17.13
CA ARG A 56 20.20 -20.99 -17.08
C ARG A 56 19.17 -19.88 -17.10
N MET A 57 18.56 -19.64 -18.26
CA MET A 57 17.41 -18.75 -18.34
C MET A 57 16.29 -19.39 -17.53
N LEU A 58 16.09 -18.88 -16.32
CA LEU A 58 14.87 -19.14 -15.56
C LEU A 58 13.74 -18.49 -16.37
N LYS A 59 12.80 -19.32 -16.83
CA LYS A 59 11.58 -18.83 -17.47
C LYS A 59 10.82 -18.01 -16.42
N PRO A 60 10.39 -16.77 -16.71
CA PRO A 60 9.58 -16.01 -15.77
C PRO A 60 8.26 -16.75 -15.56
N ILE A 61 7.96 -17.07 -14.29
CA ILE A 61 6.67 -17.61 -13.92
C ILE A 61 5.72 -16.41 -13.78
N SER A 62 5.01 -16.07 -14.87
CA SER A 62 3.89 -15.13 -14.81
C SER A 62 2.72 -15.79 -14.06
N ALA A 63 2.77 -15.75 -12.73
CA ALA A 63 1.70 -16.18 -11.84
C ALA A 63 0.71 -15.03 -11.51
N ALA A 64 0.53 -14.09 -12.44
CA ALA A 64 -0.55 -13.11 -12.35
C ALA A 64 -1.84 -13.77 -12.85
N LEU A 65 -2.76 -14.07 -11.94
CA LEU A 65 -4.14 -14.35 -12.32
C LEU A 65 -4.68 -13.14 -13.11
N PRO A 66 -5.40 -13.34 -14.22
CA PRO A 66 -5.95 -12.21 -14.98
C PRO A 66 -6.87 -11.40 -14.06
N ALA A 67 -6.55 -10.12 -13.87
CA ALA A 67 -7.51 -9.21 -13.29
C ALA A 67 -8.77 -9.22 -14.17
N PRO A 68 -9.98 -9.31 -13.60
CA PRO A 68 -11.20 -9.30 -14.38
C PRO A 68 -11.25 -8.05 -15.27
N PRO A 69 -11.79 -8.13 -16.50
CA PRO A 69 -11.70 -7.05 -17.47
C PRO A 69 -12.27 -5.75 -16.89
N PRO A 70 -11.72 -4.58 -17.30
CA PRO A 70 -12.29 -3.29 -16.96
C PRO A 70 -13.77 -3.22 -17.37
N LEU A 71 -14.59 -2.58 -16.54
CA LEU A 71 -15.98 -2.25 -16.89
C LEU A 71 -16.07 -0.78 -17.29
N ASP A 72 -17.02 -0.48 -18.17
CA ASP A 72 -17.37 0.89 -18.57
C ASP A 72 -18.08 1.62 -17.42
N LEU A 73 -17.94 2.95 -17.34
CA LEU A 73 -18.59 3.75 -16.30
C LEU A 73 -20.11 3.91 -16.55
N THR A 74 -20.89 2.96 -16.01
CA THR A 74 -22.35 3.05 -15.95
C THR A 74 -22.82 2.79 -14.52
N GLU A 75 -23.95 3.37 -14.11
CA GLU A 75 -24.50 3.17 -12.75
C GLU A 75 -24.67 1.69 -12.39
N ASN A 76 -25.12 0.87 -13.34
CA ASN A 76 -25.33 -0.56 -13.13
C ASN A 76 -24.00 -1.30 -12.88
N ASN A 77 -22.97 -0.96 -13.65
CA ASN A 77 -21.62 -1.49 -13.44
C ASN A 77 -21.03 -1.03 -12.11
N VAL A 78 -21.23 0.24 -11.72
CA VAL A 78 -20.79 0.76 -10.42
C VAL A 78 -21.49 0.04 -9.27
N LYS A 79 -22.82 -0.12 -9.32
CA LYS A 79 -23.60 -0.89 -8.34
C LYS A 79 -23.10 -2.34 -8.23
N GLN A 80 -22.85 -3.01 -9.36
CA GLN A 80 -22.26 -4.36 -9.36
C GLN A 80 -20.85 -4.40 -8.75
N VAL A 81 -19.99 -3.44 -9.07
CA VAL A 81 -18.63 -3.35 -8.52
C VAL A 81 -18.66 -3.04 -7.02
N LEU A 82 -19.64 -2.28 -6.52
CA LEU A 82 -19.85 -2.09 -5.08
C LEU A 82 -20.27 -3.39 -4.38
N ASP A 83 -21.17 -4.18 -4.98
CA ASP A 83 -21.54 -5.49 -4.44
C ASP A 83 -20.39 -6.51 -4.45
N ASP A 84 -19.53 -6.47 -5.47
CA ASP A 84 -18.30 -7.26 -5.49
C ASP A 84 -17.25 -6.73 -4.49
N ALA A 85 -17.16 -5.41 -4.30
CA ALA A 85 -16.32 -4.79 -3.28
C ALA A 85 -16.73 -5.23 -1.87
N ARG A 86 -18.04 -5.34 -1.57
CA ARG A 86 -18.55 -5.85 -0.28
C ARG A 86 -18.07 -7.28 0.00
N LYS A 87 -17.94 -8.12 -1.03
CA LYS A 87 -17.46 -9.52 -0.92
C LYS A 87 -15.93 -9.58 -0.76
N GLU A 88 -15.20 -8.91 -1.64
CA GLU A 88 -13.72 -8.89 -1.65
C GLU A 88 -13.14 -8.19 -0.40
N LEU A 89 -13.77 -7.09 0.01
CA LEU A 89 -13.45 -6.38 1.25
C LEU A 89 -14.25 -6.92 2.45
N GLY A 90 -14.66 -8.18 2.43
CA GLY A 90 -15.50 -8.80 3.47
C GLY A 90 -14.94 -8.64 4.90
N GLN A 91 -13.62 -8.47 5.07
CA GLN A 91 -13.00 -8.11 6.36
C GLN A 91 -13.50 -6.80 6.99
N ILE A 92 -14.06 -5.88 6.18
CA ILE A 92 -14.60 -4.58 6.60
C ILE A 92 -16.11 -4.68 6.88
N PHE A 93 -16.79 -5.52 6.11
CA PHE A 93 -18.25 -5.67 6.09
C PHE A 93 -18.74 -6.95 6.81
N ASP A 94 -17.89 -7.60 7.60
CA ASP A 94 -18.21 -8.89 8.23
C ASP A 94 -19.35 -8.75 9.25
N THR A 95 -20.53 -9.26 8.87
CA THR A 95 -21.72 -9.29 9.71
C THR A 95 -21.57 -10.25 10.90
N SER A 96 -20.65 -11.21 10.84
CA SER A 96 -20.39 -12.20 11.91
C SER A 96 -19.88 -11.57 13.20
N VAL A 97 -19.14 -10.45 13.08
CA VAL A 97 -18.66 -9.65 14.22
C VAL A 97 -19.63 -8.51 14.60
N GLY A 98 -20.86 -8.53 14.06
CA GLY A 98 -21.91 -7.56 14.37
C GLY A 98 -21.74 -6.19 13.70
N MET A 99 -20.97 -6.11 12.61
CA MET A 99 -20.93 -4.89 11.79
C MET A 99 -22.17 -4.80 10.92
N THR A 100 -22.71 -3.58 10.81
CA THR A 100 -23.90 -3.24 10.00
C THR A 100 -23.56 -2.26 8.88
N GLY A 101 -22.27 -2.12 8.55
CA GLY A 101 -21.77 -1.21 7.54
C GLY A 101 -22.32 -1.53 6.14
N VAL A 102 -22.86 -0.52 5.46
CA VAL A 102 -23.37 -0.61 4.10
C VAL A 102 -22.77 0.53 3.26
N VAL A 103 -22.41 0.21 2.00
CA VAL A 103 -21.95 1.17 0.99
C VAL A 103 -22.95 1.16 -0.16
N GLU A 104 -23.56 2.28 -0.50
CA GLU A 104 -24.47 2.38 -1.66
C GLU A 104 -24.01 3.48 -2.62
N LEU A 105 -24.47 3.41 -3.88
CA LEU A 105 -24.27 4.47 -4.85
C LEU A 105 -25.33 5.56 -4.59
N ALA A 106 -24.88 6.77 -4.26
CA ALA A 106 -25.77 7.92 -4.10
C ALA A 106 -26.00 8.62 -5.45
N ASP A 107 -24.90 8.93 -6.15
CA ASP A 107 -24.89 9.82 -7.31
C ASP A 107 -23.74 9.46 -8.26
N LEU A 108 -23.92 9.69 -9.57
CA LEU A 108 -22.88 9.50 -10.58
C LEU A 108 -22.88 10.73 -11.51
N ASP A 109 -21.82 11.54 -11.44
CA ASP A 109 -21.67 12.78 -12.21
C ASP A 109 -20.40 12.73 -13.07
N GLY A 110 -20.56 12.29 -14.32
CA GLY A 110 -19.43 12.04 -15.23
C GLY A 110 -18.42 11.08 -14.60
N PRO A 111 -17.12 11.44 -14.53
CA PRO A 111 -16.07 10.60 -13.94
C PRO A 111 -16.01 10.63 -12.40
N PHE A 112 -16.94 11.31 -11.74
CA PHE A 112 -17.05 11.43 -10.28
C PHE A 112 -18.17 10.53 -9.75
N VAL A 113 -17.86 9.72 -8.74
CA VAL A 113 -18.83 8.80 -8.12
C VAL A 113 -19.03 9.22 -6.66
N LYS A 114 -20.29 9.47 -6.26
CA LYS A 114 -20.64 9.72 -4.86
C LYS A 114 -21.24 8.46 -4.25
N ILE A 115 -20.67 8.00 -3.15
CA ILE A 115 -21.21 6.89 -2.37
C ILE A 115 -21.77 7.35 -1.04
N SER A 116 -22.74 6.62 -0.50
CA SER A 116 -23.21 6.79 0.88
C SER A 116 -22.63 5.67 1.76
N LEU A 117 -22.21 6.04 2.98
CA LEU A 117 -21.69 5.12 3.99
C LEU A 117 -22.63 5.08 5.19
N SER A 118 -23.34 3.95 5.35
CA SER A 118 -24.32 3.74 6.43
C SER A 118 -23.84 2.69 7.42
N GLY A 119 -24.34 2.74 8.66
CA GLY A 119 -24.09 1.72 9.68
C GLY A 119 -22.67 1.74 10.28
N ARG A 120 -22.33 0.65 10.98
CA ARG A 120 -21.12 0.55 11.81
C ARG A 120 -19.98 -0.21 11.12
N PHE A 121 -18.80 0.38 11.17
CA PHE A 121 -17.54 -0.18 10.66
C PHE A 121 -16.51 -0.36 11.78
N TRP A 122 -15.65 -1.37 11.66
CA TRP A 122 -14.52 -1.61 12.58
C TRP A 122 -13.30 -0.73 12.28
N HIS A 123 -13.32 -0.03 11.15
CA HIS A 123 -12.29 0.91 10.71
C HIS A 123 -12.91 2.30 10.61
N LYS A 124 -12.08 3.35 10.72
CA LYS A 124 -12.49 4.73 10.41
C LYS A 124 -13.13 4.81 9.04
N ARG A 125 -14.22 5.56 8.90
CA ARG A 125 -14.95 5.66 7.62
C ARG A 125 -14.09 6.20 6.47
N SER A 126 -13.13 7.07 6.73
CA SER A 126 -12.12 7.51 5.76
C SER A 126 -11.26 6.36 5.19
N THR A 127 -10.97 5.33 5.98
CA THR A 127 -10.24 4.13 5.53
C THR A 127 -11.14 3.19 4.72
N VAL A 128 -12.43 3.12 5.06
CA VAL A 128 -13.43 2.39 4.27
C VAL A 128 -13.58 3.03 2.89
N LEU A 129 -13.81 4.35 2.83
CA LEU A 129 -13.85 5.12 1.59
C LEU A 129 -12.60 4.88 0.75
N ALA A 130 -11.40 5.05 1.30
CA ALA A 130 -10.16 4.88 0.56
C ALA A 130 -9.99 3.47 -0.05
N ARG A 131 -10.43 2.41 0.65
CA ARG A 131 -10.38 1.04 0.13
C ARG A 131 -11.42 0.78 -0.96
N VAL A 132 -12.65 1.26 -0.77
CA VAL A 132 -13.74 1.16 -1.77
C VAL A 132 -13.39 1.97 -3.02
N ALA A 133 -12.92 3.20 -2.87
CA ALA A 133 -12.45 4.07 -3.96
C ALA A 133 -11.30 3.43 -4.75
N ASN A 134 -10.32 2.83 -4.06
CA ASN A 134 -9.25 2.09 -4.73
C ASN A 134 -9.78 0.86 -5.48
N TYR A 135 -10.74 0.11 -4.93
CA TYR A 135 -11.35 -1.03 -5.61
C TYR A 135 -12.13 -0.60 -6.87
N LEU A 136 -12.95 0.47 -6.77
CA LEU A 136 -13.66 1.07 -7.89
C LEU A 136 -12.69 1.46 -9.01
N LYS A 137 -11.62 2.20 -8.71
CA LYS A 137 -10.59 2.62 -9.68
C LYS A 137 -9.82 1.45 -10.31
N GLN A 138 -9.69 0.32 -9.62
CA GLN A 138 -9.10 -0.91 -10.18
C GLN A 138 -10.02 -1.65 -11.15
N ARG A 139 -11.35 -1.52 -11.00
CA ARG A 139 -12.36 -2.21 -11.82
C ARG A 139 -12.91 -1.35 -12.96
N ILE A 140 -12.99 -0.04 -12.75
CA ILE A 140 -13.47 0.98 -13.69
C ILE A 140 -12.40 2.09 -13.72
N PRO A 141 -11.38 2.00 -14.60
CA PRO A 141 -10.27 2.96 -14.65
C PRO A 141 -10.66 4.34 -15.20
N GLU A 142 -11.91 4.51 -15.66
CA GLU A 142 -12.51 5.78 -16.08
C GLU A 142 -12.86 6.70 -14.89
N ILE A 143 -13.02 6.13 -13.68
CA ILE A 143 -13.31 6.90 -12.46
C ILE A 143 -12.09 7.71 -12.04
N LEU A 144 -12.22 9.03 -12.02
CA LEU A 144 -11.16 9.93 -11.54
C LEU A 144 -11.19 10.09 -10.01
N GLU A 145 -12.38 10.19 -9.42
CA GLU A 145 -12.56 10.53 -8.01
C GLU A 145 -13.82 9.86 -7.44
N VAL A 146 -13.75 9.50 -6.15
CA VAL A 146 -14.83 8.84 -5.42
C VAL A 146 -14.95 9.53 -4.07
N ASP A 147 -16.05 10.23 -3.89
CA ASP A 147 -16.36 11.01 -2.69
C ASP A 147 -17.61 10.45 -2.00
N ILE A 148 -17.92 11.03 -0.83
CA ILE A 148 -19.14 10.72 -0.10
C ILE A 148 -20.18 11.80 -0.35
N GLU A 149 -21.45 11.40 -0.41
CA GLU A 149 -22.60 12.30 -0.58
C GLU A 149 -22.64 13.42 0.48
N ASP A 150 -22.62 13.04 1.77
CA ASP A 150 -22.49 13.96 2.89
C ASP A 150 -21.12 13.81 3.56
N GLU A 151 -20.30 14.87 3.57
CA GLU A 151 -19.05 14.91 4.34
C GLU A 151 -19.26 14.54 5.83
N LYS A 152 -20.44 14.81 6.39
CA LYS A 152 -20.81 14.45 7.76
C LYS A 152 -20.78 12.95 8.00
N GLN A 153 -21.04 12.10 6.99
CA GLN A 153 -20.94 10.64 7.12
C GLN A 153 -19.50 10.20 7.44
N LEU A 154 -18.46 11.02 7.19
CA LEU A 154 -17.07 10.70 7.60
C LEU A 154 -16.82 10.84 9.10
N ASP A 155 -17.72 11.48 9.86
CA ASP A 155 -17.58 11.58 11.31
C ASP A 155 -17.87 10.21 11.96
N ASP A 156 -16.90 9.69 12.71
CA ASP A 156 -16.99 8.43 13.46
C ASP A 156 -17.76 8.63 14.81
N SER A 157 -18.46 9.75 15.00
CA SER A 157 -19.22 10.09 16.22
C SER A 157 -20.52 9.28 16.40
N PRO A 158 -20.94 9.02 17.67
CA PRO A 158 -22.05 8.11 17.98
C PRO A 158 -23.42 8.54 17.43
N GLU A 159 -23.63 9.83 17.14
CA GLU A 159 -24.88 10.34 16.55
C GLU A 159 -25.08 9.95 15.07
N ASN A 160 -24.09 9.31 14.45
CA ASN A 160 -23.96 9.16 13.00
C ASN A 160 -23.81 7.68 12.57
N PHE A 161 -24.41 6.73 13.29
CA PHE A 161 -24.34 5.27 13.04
C PHE A 161 -25.71 4.62 12.79
#